data_AF-W9HSC0-F1
#
_entry.id   AF-W9HSC0-F1
#
_cell.length_a   1.000
_cell.length_b   1.000
_cell.length_c   1.000
_cell.angle_alpha   90.00
_cell.angle_beta   90.00
_cell.angle_gamma   90.00
#
_symmetry.space_group_name_H-M   'P 1'
#
loop_
_entity.id
_entity.type
_entity.pdbx_description
1 polymer ?
#
loop_
_entity_poly.entity_id
_entity_poly.type
_entity_poly.pdbx_seq_one_letter_code
_entity_poly.pdbx_strand_id
1 'polypeptide(L)'
;MLTWVSVLTITVLTALFTVGIAPHNVWLRVLWMPAPAILYCFGGVLFLITLYSYMGCHHFELAQRPEKKRYKCISNHRGCSYANSPTKVLPGVYYFIEDIVAVNAGGGRPYGEALVTHYKASPRFRRIIHMQSWFWSIPALNLAIPLTTISVILQVPATVAYGVAWIVPFLWATIWGIITIQWCKRDIARERREWEAAI
;
A
#
# COMPACT_ATOMS: atom_id res chain seq x y z
N MET A 1 -7.25 7.00 -5.00
CA MET A 1 -7.41 5.99 -3.92
C MET A 1 -6.52 6.37 -2.74
N LEU A 2 -5.30 6.81 -3.02
CA LEU A 2 -4.42 7.43 -2.03
C LEU A 2 -5.07 8.64 -1.37
N THR A 3 -5.86 9.45 -2.09
CA THR A 3 -6.59 10.59 -1.50
C THR A 3 -7.44 10.19 -0.30
N TRP A 4 -8.22 9.11 -0.41
CA TRP A 4 -9.04 8.60 0.71
C TRP A 4 -8.19 7.97 1.82
N VAL A 5 -7.11 7.27 1.46
CA VAL A 5 -6.17 6.72 2.45
C VAL A 5 -5.48 7.84 3.21
N SER A 6 -4.91 8.83 2.53
CA SER A 6 -4.28 10.01 3.11
C SER A 6 -5.25 10.80 3.98
N VAL A 7 -6.49 11.03 3.54
CA VAL A 7 -7.51 11.68 4.37
C VAL A 7 -7.80 10.87 5.62
N LEU A 8 -7.99 9.56 5.51
CA LEU A 8 -8.20 8.67 6.65
C LEU A 8 -7.01 8.73 7.62
N THR A 9 -5.79 8.58 7.11
CA THR A 9 -4.58 8.59 7.94
C THR A 9 -4.40 9.95 8.61
N ILE A 10 -4.54 11.07 7.88
CA ILE A 10 -4.43 12.42 8.44
C ILE A 10 -5.50 12.64 9.51
N THR A 11 -6.75 12.24 9.26
CA THR A 11 -7.84 12.40 10.23
C THR A 11 -7.56 11.62 11.52
N VAL A 12 -7.13 10.36 11.41
CA VAL A 12 -6.76 9.53 12.56
C VAL A 12 -5.58 10.14 13.32
N LEU A 13 -4.55 10.61 12.60
CA LEU A 13 -3.38 11.23 13.22
C LEU A 13 -3.73 12.52 13.96
N THR A 14 -4.47 13.40 13.30
CA THR A 14 -4.90 14.67 13.89
C THR A 14 -5.75 14.43 15.13
N ALA A 15 -6.67 13.47 15.09
CA ALA A 15 -7.47 13.09 16.26
C ALA A 15 -6.60 12.61 17.43
N LEU A 16 -5.65 11.70 17.17
CA LEU A 16 -4.75 11.17 18.20
C LEU A 16 -3.83 12.25 18.79
N PHE A 17 -3.26 13.11 17.95
CA PHE A 17 -2.43 14.22 18.43
C PHE A 17 -3.25 15.23 19.24
N THR A 18 -4.46 15.56 18.79
CA THR A 18 -5.34 16.49 19.49
C THR A 18 -5.68 15.96 20.88
N VAL A 19 -6.09 14.69 20.98
CA VAL A 19 -6.44 14.06 22.26
C VAL A 19 -5.20 13.92 23.17
N GLY A 20 -4.03 13.64 22.61
CA GLY A 20 -2.79 13.50 23.39
C GLY A 20 -2.26 14.81 23.96
N ILE A 21 -2.52 15.93 23.29
CA ILE A 21 -2.02 17.27 23.65
C ILE A 21 -3.07 18.09 24.45
N ALA A 22 -4.37 17.82 24.29
CA ALA A 22 -5.44 18.55 24.96
C ALA A 22 -5.32 18.69 26.50
N PRO A 23 -4.89 17.66 27.28
CA PRO A 23 -4.75 17.79 28.73
C PRO A 23 -3.49 18.57 29.12
N HIS A 24 -3.56 19.33 30.23
CA HIS A 24 -2.44 20.08 30.80
C HIS A 24 -1.19 19.20 31.06
N ASN A 25 -1.41 17.92 31.40
CA ASN A 25 -0.35 16.92 31.42
C ASN A 25 -0.41 16.11 30.12
N VAL A 26 0.61 16.26 29.27
CA VAL A 26 0.69 15.58 27.97
C VAL A 26 0.56 14.08 28.14
N TRP A 27 -0.43 13.48 27.49
CA TRP A 27 -0.61 12.04 27.48
C TRP A 27 0.33 11.43 26.45
N LEU A 28 1.59 11.24 26.86
CA LEU A 28 2.62 10.57 26.04
C LEU A 28 2.13 9.22 25.52
N ARG A 29 1.26 8.55 26.28
CA ARG A 29 0.64 7.28 25.88
C ARG A 29 -0.30 7.37 24.68
N VAL A 30 -0.97 8.50 24.50
CA VAL A 30 -1.79 8.70 23.30
C VAL A 30 -0.90 9.17 22.15
N LEU A 31 0.15 9.93 22.46
CA LEU A 31 1.06 10.53 21.47
C LEU A 31 1.93 9.53 20.68
N TRP A 32 2.05 8.27 21.13
CA TRP A 32 2.73 7.22 20.38
C TRP A 32 1.82 6.40 19.48
N MET A 33 0.50 6.42 19.68
CA MET A 33 -0.48 5.72 18.82
C MET A 33 -0.51 6.18 17.36
N PRO A 34 -0.14 7.44 17.01
CA PRO A 34 0.03 7.86 15.63
C PRO A 34 0.88 6.92 14.77
N ALA A 35 2.02 6.45 15.29
CA ALA A 35 2.94 5.62 14.52
C ALA A 35 2.36 4.24 14.11
N PRO A 36 1.80 3.41 15.02
CA PRO A 36 1.12 2.19 14.64
C PRO A 36 -0.17 2.48 13.85
N ALA A 37 -0.88 3.58 14.11
CA ALA A 37 -2.06 3.96 13.33
C ALA A 37 -1.73 4.19 11.84
N ILE A 38 -0.61 4.84 11.52
CA ILE A 38 -0.12 4.99 10.13
C ILE A 38 0.06 3.61 9.48
N LEU A 39 0.71 2.68 10.18
CA LEU A 39 0.96 1.34 9.67
C LEU A 39 -0.33 0.54 9.46
N TYR A 40 -1.33 0.69 10.33
CA TYR A 40 -2.64 0.09 10.13
C TYR A 40 -3.38 0.70 8.95
N CYS A 41 -3.35 2.02 8.79
CA CYS A 41 -4.05 2.70 7.69
C CYS A 41 -3.43 2.34 6.33
N PHE A 42 -2.12 2.50 6.19
CA PHE A 42 -1.43 2.20 4.94
C PHE A 42 -1.30 0.70 4.68
N GLY A 43 -0.80 -0.06 5.66
CA GLY A 43 -0.62 -1.51 5.56
C GLY A 43 -1.95 -2.25 5.44
N GLY A 44 -2.97 -1.84 6.19
CA GLY A 44 -4.30 -2.43 6.15
C GLY A 44 -5.03 -2.16 4.85
N VAL A 45 -5.02 -0.93 4.33
CA VAL A 45 -5.65 -0.65 3.02
C VAL A 45 -4.92 -1.37 1.89
N LEU A 46 -3.58 -1.36 1.89
CA LEU A 46 -2.78 -2.14 0.94
C LEU A 46 -3.12 -3.63 1.01
N PHE A 47 -3.20 -4.18 2.23
CA PHE A 47 -3.55 -5.58 2.45
C PHE A 47 -4.95 -5.90 1.93
N LEU A 48 -5.95 -5.10 2.27
CA LEU A 48 -7.35 -5.33 1.86
C LEU A 48 -7.53 -5.27 0.34
N ILE A 49 -6.93 -4.28 -0.33
CA ILE A 49 -6.99 -4.18 -1.81
C ILE A 49 -6.28 -5.37 -2.45
N THR A 50 -5.13 -5.76 -1.93
CA THR A 50 -4.35 -6.88 -2.46
C THR A 50 -5.05 -8.22 -2.23
N LEU A 51 -5.65 -8.39 -1.05
CA LEU A 51 -6.46 -9.54 -0.71
C LEU A 51 -7.71 -9.60 -1.62
N TYR A 52 -8.39 -8.48 -1.85
CA TYR A 52 -9.53 -8.43 -2.78
C TYR A 52 -9.10 -8.75 -4.22
N SER A 53 -7.96 -8.23 -4.68
CA SER A 53 -7.37 -8.58 -5.97
C SER A 53 -7.06 -10.09 -6.06
N TYR A 54 -6.51 -10.67 -4.99
CA TYR A 54 -6.16 -12.09 -4.94
C TYR A 54 -7.41 -12.99 -4.90
N MET A 55 -8.37 -12.68 -4.03
CA MET A 55 -9.66 -13.38 -3.94
C MET A 55 -10.48 -13.22 -5.23
N GLY A 56 -10.43 -12.06 -5.89
CA GLY A 56 -11.07 -11.83 -7.18
C GLY A 56 -10.44 -12.64 -8.32
N CYS A 57 -9.12 -12.87 -8.28
CA CYS A 57 -8.45 -13.81 -9.19
C CYS A 57 -8.93 -15.24 -8.95
N HIS A 58 -8.97 -15.67 -7.69
CA HIS A 58 -9.37 -17.03 -7.31
C HIS A 58 -10.87 -17.29 -7.52
N HIS A 59 -11.72 -16.29 -7.25
CA HIS A 59 -13.16 -16.37 -7.50
C HIS A 59 -13.46 -16.44 -8.99
N PHE A 60 -12.72 -15.71 -9.84
CA PHE A 60 -12.90 -15.80 -11.30
C PHE A 60 -12.42 -17.13 -11.88
N GLU A 61 -11.35 -17.70 -11.34
CA GLU A 61 -10.84 -19.03 -11.72
C GLU A 61 -11.82 -20.16 -11.32
N LEU A 62 -12.54 -19.99 -10.20
CA LEU A 62 -13.65 -20.87 -9.81
C LEU A 62 -14.98 -20.57 -10.54
N ALA A 63 -15.23 -19.31 -10.88
CA ALA A 63 -16.42 -18.83 -11.60
C ALA A 63 -16.28 -18.91 -13.13
N GLN A 64 -15.20 -19.51 -13.63
CA GLN A 64 -15.08 -19.98 -15.02
C GLN A 64 -15.90 -21.25 -15.29
N ARG A 65 -16.84 -21.62 -14.41
CA ARG A 65 -18.08 -22.27 -14.84
C ARG A 65 -18.98 -21.24 -15.54
N PRO A 66 -19.48 -21.52 -16.74
CA PRO A 66 -19.73 -20.50 -17.75
C PRO A 66 -21.08 -19.82 -17.56
N GLU A 67 -21.28 -18.93 -16.59
CA GLU A 67 -22.40 -17.97 -16.66
C GLU A 67 -22.02 -16.55 -16.23
N LYS A 68 -22.00 -15.68 -17.24
CA LYS A 68 -21.74 -14.25 -17.20
C LYS A 68 -22.65 -13.54 -16.18
N LYS A 69 -22.07 -12.99 -15.10
CA LYS A 69 -22.66 -11.81 -14.42
C LYS A 69 -21.63 -10.68 -14.33
N ARG A 70 -21.91 -9.61 -15.08
CA ARG A 70 -21.16 -8.35 -15.03
C ARG A 70 -21.62 -7.56 -13.81
N TYR A 71 -20.78 -7.44 -12.79
CA TYR A 71 -20.99 -6.46 -11.72
C TYR A 71 -20.38 -5.13 -12.19
N LYS A 72 -21.22 -4.11 -12.38
CA LYS A 72 -20.81 -2.76 -12.73
C LYS A 72 -20.54 -1.99 -11.44
N CYS A 73 -19.28 -1.73 -11.11
CA CYS A 73 -18.95 -0.83 -10.00
C CYS A 73 -19.19 0.63 -10.39
N ILE A 74 -19.86 1.36 -9.51
CA ILE A 74 -20.11 2.80 -9.56
C ILE A 74 -18.85 3.49 -9.05
N SER A 75 -17.90 3.79 -9.94
CA SER A 75 -16.89 4.80 -9.63
C SER A 75 -16.58 5.59 -10.89
N ASN A 76 -17.17 6.78 -10.97
CA ASN A 76 -16.82 7.78 -11.98
C ASN A 76 -15.45 8.37 -11.63
N HIS A 77 -14.37 7.70 -12.05
CA HIS A 77 -13.07 8.36 -12.19
C HIS A 77 -12.82 8.55 -13.69
N ARG A 78 -13.19 9.76 -14.15
CA ARG A 78 -12.79 10.31 -15.45
C ARG A 78 -11.26 10.36 -15.47
N GLY A 79 -10.63 9.34 -16.07
CA GLY A 79 -9.18 9.26 -16.20
C GLY A 79 -8.63 7.89 -16.58
N CYS A 80 -9.31 6.79 -16.27
CA CYS A 80 -8.82 5.46 -16.64
C CYS A 80 -9.58 4.91 -17.84
N SER A 81 -8.94 5.00 -19.00
CA SER A 81 -9.29 4.26 -20.21
C SER A 81 -9.09 2.75 -19.97
N TYR A 82 -10.05 2.14 -19.29
CA TYR A 82 -10.17 0.69 -19.08
C TYR A 82 -11.65 0.26 -19.17
N ALA A 83 -12.40 0.92 -20.05
CA ALA A 83 -13.85 0.75 -20.18
C ALA A 83 -14.29 -0.59 -20.80
N ASN A 84 -13.38 -1.49 -21.21
CA ASN A 84 -13.74 -2.73 -21.92
C ASN A 84 -12.92 -3.97 -21.51
N SER A 85 -12.61 -4.14 -20.22
CA SER A 85 -12.14 -5.44 -19.71
C SER A 85 -12.85 -5.73 -18.39
N PRO A 86 -13.34 -6.97 -18.14
CA PRO A 86 -14.03 -7.30 -16.89
C PRO A 86 -13.14 -6.85 -15.73
N THR A 87 -13.69 -5.95 -14.91
CA THR A 87 -12.97 -5.03 -14.01
C THR A 87 -12.20 -5.78 -12.93
N LYS A 88 -11.00 -6.25 -13.30
CA LYS A 88 -10.05 -6.86 -12.40
C LYS A 88 -9.45 -5.76 -11.52
N VAL A 89 -9.73 -5.82 -10.22
CA VAL A 89 -9.04 -4.96 -9.26
C VAL A 89 -7.56 -5.32 -9.29
N LEU A 90 -6.72 -4.29 -9.42
CA LEU A 90 -5.27 -4.45 -9.49
C LEU A 90 -4.68 -4.56 -8.08
N PRO A 91 -3.47 -5.13 -7.93
CA PRO A 91 -2.82 -5.22 -6.63
C PRO A 91 -2.63 -3.83 -6.00
N GLY A 92 -2.65 -3.74 -4.67
CA GLY A 92 -2.67 -2.46 -3.95
C GLY A 92 -1.54 -1.51 -4.34
N VAL A 93 -0.32 -2.04 -4.54
CA VAL A 93 0.85 -1.22 -4.90
C VAL A 93 0.71 -0.55 -6.27
N TYR A 94 -0.07 -1.11 -7.20
CA TYR A 94 -0.32 -0.47 -8.49
C TYR A 94 -0.95 0.92 -8.30
N TYR A 95 -2.01 0.99 -7.50
CA TYR A 95 -2.71 2.23 -7.22
C TYR A 95 -1.84 3.21 -6.43
N PHE A 96 -1.00 2.72 -5.52
CA PHE A 96 -0.06 3.56 -4.79
C PHE A 96 1.00 4.18 -5.71
N ILE A 97 1.57 3.41 -6.62
CA ILE A 97 2.56 3.91 -7.58
C ILE A 97 1.93 4.95 -8.50
N GLU A 98 0.77 4.63 -9.08
CA GLU A 98 0.05 5.56 -9.95
C GLU A 98 -0.23 6.89 -9.25
N ASP A 99 -0.80 6.86 -8.05
CA ASP A 99 -1.20 8.07 -7.31
C ASP A 99 0.03 8.83 -6.77
N ILE A 100 1.03 8.15 -6.19
CA ILE A 100 2.26 8.81 -5.68
C ILE A 100 3.06 9.44 -6.83
N VAL A 101 3.27 8.73 -7.93
CA VAL A 101 4.11 9.23 -9.02
C VAL A 101 3.37 10.28 -9.84
N ALA A 102 2.06 10.11 -10.05
CA ALA A 102 1.27 11.14 -10.74
C ALA A 102 1.21 12.45 -9.95
N VAL A 103 1.07 12.38 -8.61
CA VAL A 103 0.90 13.56 -7.75
C VAL A 103 2.25 14.12 -7.28
N ASN A 104 3.09 13.32 -6.62
CA ASN A 104 4.29 13.80 -5.94
C ASN A 104 5.52 13.91 -6.86
N ALA A 105 5.60 13.08 -7.91
CA ALA A 105 6.71 13.11 -8.86
C ALA A 105 6.37 13.88 -10.15
N GLY A 106 5.18 14.46 -10.25
CA GLY A 106 4.75 15.24 -11.42
C GLY A 106 4.60 14.42 -12.70
N GLY A 107 4.49 13.08 -12.61
CA GLY A 107 4.42 12.21 -13.78
C GLY A 107 3.12 12.34 -14.59
N GLY A 108 2.04 12.85 -13.96
CA GLY A 108 0.76 13.12 -14.61
C GLY A 108 0.16 11.94 -15.39
N ARG A 109 -0.64 12.26 -16.41
CA ARG A 109 -1.23 11.27 -17.33
C ARG A 109 -0.23 10.43 -18.12
N PRO A 110 0.88 10.98 -18.68
CA PRO A 110 1.78 10.17 -19.51
C PRO A 110 2.43 9.04 -18.71
N TYR A 111 2.71 9.25 -17.41
CA TYR A 111 3.19 8.18 -16.55
C TYR A 111 2.15 7.06 -16.37
N GLY A 112 0.88 7.42 -16.14
CA GLY A 112 -0.20 6.44 -16.00
C GLY A 112 -0.39 5.60 -17.26
N GLU A 113 -0.37 6.22 -18.44
CA GLU A 113 -0.49 5.52 -19.73
C GLU A 113 0.71 4.59 -19.98
N ALA A 114 1.92 5.04 -19.66
CA ALA A 114 3.12 4.21 -19.74
C ALA A 114 3.03 3.02 -18.77
N LEU A 115 2.61 3.26 -17.52
CA LEU A 115 2.45 2.22 -16.50
C LEU A 115 1.44 1.16 -16.92
N VAL A 116 0.29 1.58 -17.47
CA VAL A 116 -0.73 0.68 -18.03
C VAL A 116 -0.16 -0.16 -19.18
N THR A 117 0.58 0.47 -20.08
CA THR A 117 1.17 -0.19 -21.25
C THR A 117 2.21 -1.24 -20.82
N HIS A 118 3.11 -0.87 -19.89
CA HIS A 118 4.08 -1.80 -19.30
C HIS A 118 3.39 -2.96 -18.56
N TYR A 119 2.35 -2.66 -17.78
CA TYR A 119 1.60 -3.69 -17.05
C TYR A 119 0.88 -4.69 -17.97
N LYS A 120 0.44 -4.24 -19.15
CA LYS A 120 -0.15 -5.14 -20.18
C LYS A 120 0.91 -5.96 -20.91
N ALA A 121 2.04 -5.33 -21.26
CA ALA A 121 3.09 -5.96 -22.06
C ALA A 121 3.85 -7.05 -21.30
N SER A 122 4.10 -6.86 -20.00
CA SER A 122 4.99 -7.73 -19.24
C SER A 122 4.29 -8.58 -18.18
N PRO A 123 4.28 -9.92 -18.33
CA PRO A 123 3.87 -10.82 -17.25
C PRO A 123 4.73 -10.71 -16.00
N ARG A 124 6.02 -10.38 -16.15
CA ARG A 124 6.96 -10.23 -15.03
C ARG A 124 6.69 -8.99 -14.23
N PHE A 125 6.47 -7.86 -14.89
CA PHE A 125 6.10 -6.63 -14.21
C PHE A 125 4.84 -6.81 -13.36
N ARG A 126 3.82 -7.51 -13.88
CA ARG A 126 2.62 -7.87 -13.10
C ARG A 126 2.94 -8.70 -11.85
N ARG A 127 3.83 -9.69 -11.98
CA ARG A 127 4.27 -10.51 -10.85
C ARG A 127 5.00 -9.67 -9.80
N ILE A 128 5.90 -8.78 -10.22
CA ILE A 128 6.63 -7.89 -9.31
C ILE A 128 5.64 -7.01 -8.53
N ILE A 129 4.70 -6.34 -9.20
CA ILE A 129 3.70 -5.49 -8.54
C ILE A 129 2.85 -6.27 -7.52
N HIS A 130 2.48 -7.51 -7.84
CA HIS A 130 1.74 -8.36 -6.91
C HIS A 130 2.59 -8.79 -5.70
N MET A 131 3.83 -9.24 -5.92
CA MET A 131 4.75 -9.61 -4.83
C MET A 131 5.07 -8.42 -3.93
N GLN A 132 5.25 -7.26 -4.54
CA GLN A 132 5.51 -6.00 -3.85
C GLN A 132 4.35 -5.59 -2.95
N SER A 133 3.11 -5.86 -3.38
CA SER A 133 1.91 -5.57 -2.61
C SER A 133 1.88 -6.36 -1.30
N TRP A 134 2.12 -7.66 -1.36
CA TRP A 134 2.21 -8.51 -0.16
C TRP A 134 3.42 -8.19 0.71
N PHE A 135 4.55 -7.89 0.08
CA PHE A 135 5.82 -7.59 0.76
C PHE A 135 5.73 -6.32 1.64
N TRP A 136 4.94 -5.33 1.25
CA TRP A 136 4.71 -4.14 2.08
C TRP A 136 3.56 -4.31 3.07
N SER A 137 2.47 -4.97 2.66
CA SER A 137 1.26 -5.03 3.49
C SER A 137 1.40 -5.93 4.71
N ILE A 138 1.98 -7.14 4.55
CA ILE A 138 2.08 -8.13 5.62
C ILE A 138 3.01 -7.65 6.75
N PRO A 139 4.26 -7.21 6.46
CA PRO A 139 5.16 -6.79 7.52
C PRO A 139 4.72 -5.48 8.19
N ALA A 140 4.05 -4.57 7.47
CA ALA A 140 3.46 -3.37 8.07
C ALA A 140 2.46 -3.72 9.17
N LEU A 141 1.56 -4.68 8.92
CA LEU A 141 0.58 -5.14 9.92
C LEU A 141 1.25 -5.89 11.06
N ASN A 142 2.20 -6.79 10.75
CA ASN A 142 2.96 -7.52 11.77
C ASN A 142 3.79 -6.60 12.67
N LEU A 143 4.22 -5.43 12.18
CA LEU A 143 4.95 -4.43 12.97
C LEU A 143 4.00 -3.52 13.75
N ALA A 144 2.80 -3.24 13.22
CA ALA A 144 1.77 -2.45 13.89
C ALA A 144 1.24 -3.13 15.17
N ILE A 145 1.04 -4.46 15.15
CA ILE A 145 0.54 -5.24 16.29
C ILE A 145 1.40 -5.08 17.55
N PRO A 146 2.71 -5.43 17.55
CA PRO A 146 3.54 -5.34 18.76
C PRO A 146 3.73 -3.89 19.23
N LEU A 147 3.82 -2.92 18.31
CA LEU A 147 3.87 -1.50 18.68
C LEU A 147 2.62 -1.06 19.42
N THR A 148 1.45 -1.55 19.01
CA THR A 148 0.17 -1.28 19.68
C THR A 148 0.07 -2.01 21.01
N THR A 149 0.54 -3.26 21.10
CA THR A 149 0.55 -4.00 22.37
C THR A 149 1.43 -3.33 23.42
N ILE A 150 2.66 -2.93 23.04
CA ILE A 150 3.59 -2.21 23.93
C ILE A 150 2.98 -0.90 24.41
N SER A 151 2.24 -0.22 23.52
CA SER A 151 1.52 1.01 23.82
C SER A 151 0.44 0.84 24.91
N VAL A 152 -0.28 -0.28 24.92
CA VAL A 152 -1.35 -0.52 25.90
C VAL A 152 -0.79 -1.00 27.25
N ILE A 153 0.40 -1.60 27.27
CA ILE A 153 1.01 -2.13 28.51
C ILE A 153 1.55 -0.99 29.39
N LEU A 154 0.99 -0.86 30.60
CA LEU A 154 1.32 0.19 31.57
C LEU A 154 2.72 0.06 32.19
N GLN A 155 3.37 -1.10 32.09
CA GLN A 155 4.66 -1.39 32.73
C GLN A 155 5.85 -0.68 32.06
N VAL A 156 5.71 -0.22 30.82
CA VAL A 156 6.80 0.44 30.08
C VAL A 156 6.83 1.94 30.37
N PRO A 157 8.00 2.54 30.66
CA PRO A 157 8.15 3.99 30.81
C PRO A 157 7.71 4.73 29.54
N ALA A 158 6.92 5.78 29.73
CA ALA A 158 6.26 6.43 28.60
C ALA A 158 7.24 7.11 27.62
N THR A 159 8.36 7.62 28.11
CA THR A 159 9.41 8.28 27.32
C THR A 159 10.11 7.30 26.38
N VAL A 160 10.46 6.12 26.88
CA VAL A 160 11.11 5.06 26.09
C VAL A 160 10.15 4.51 25.05
N ALA A 161 8.90 4.23 25.44
CA ALA A 161 7.88 3.75 24.51
C ALA A 161 7.64 4.73 23.36
N TYR A 162 7.59 6.03 23.65
CA TYR A 162 7.44 7.07 22.63
C TYR A 162 8.61 7.07 21.62
N GLY A 163 9.86 7.06 22.09
CA GLY A 163 11.02 7.07 21.21
C GLY A 163 11.07 5.83 20.30
N VAL A 164 10.84 4.65 20.87
CA VAL A 164 10.84 3.38 20.12
C VAL A 164 9.72 3.36 19.07
N ALA A 165 8.51 3.80 19.44
CA ALA A 165 7.35 3.77 18.54
C ALA A 165 7.54 4.63 17.28
N TRP A 166 8.27 5.74 17.38
CA TRP A 166 8.57 6.58 16.22
C TRP A 166 9.78 6.09 15.42
N ILE A 167 10.85 5.64 16.08
CA ILE A 167 12.09 5.24 15.40
C ILE A 167 11.90 3.93 14.62
N VAL A 168 11.23 2.94 15.21
CA VAL A 168 11.13 1.59 14.62
C VAL A 168 10.45 1.59 13.24
N PRO A 169 9.28 2.24 13.04
CA PRO A 169 8.64 2.28 11.72
C PRO A 169 9.48 2.96 10.65
N PHE A 170 10.21 4.03 10.98
CA PHE A 170 11.06 4.72 10.01
C PHE A 170 12.28 3.89 9.61
N LEU A 171 12.94 3.23 10.58
CA LEU A 171 14.03 2.31 10.30
C LEU A 171 13.55 1.14 9.43
N TRP A 172 12.42 0.56 9.80
CA TRP A 172 11.79 -0.51 9.03
C TRP A 172 11.47 -0.07 7.60
N ALA A 173 10.80 1.06 7.42
CA ALA A 173 10.45 1.60 6.10
C ALA A 173 11.69 1.90 5.25
N THR A 174 12.77 2.39 5.86
CA THR A 174 14.04 2.66 5.17
C THR A 174 14.68 1.36 4.67
N ILE A 175 14.79 0.35 5.54
CA ILE A 175 15.38 -0.94 5.18
C ILE A 175 14.55 -1.62 4.09
N TRP A 176 13.23 -1.67 4.24
CA TRP A 176 12.32 -2.26 3.25
C TRP A 176 12.31 -1.50 1.93
N GLY A 177 12.45 -0.17 1.98
CA GLY A 177 12.63 0.69 0.81
C GLY A 177 13.87 0.32 0.01
N ILE A 178 15.02 0.16 0.68
CA ILE A 178 16.29 -0.23 0.03
C ILE A 178 16.14 -1.61 -0.62
N ILE A 179 15.58 -2.59 0.10
CA ILE A 179 15.35 -3.95 -0.43
C ILE A 179 14.45 -3.90 -1.68
N THR A 180 13.36 -3.15 -1.61
CA THR A 180 12.42 -2.96 -2.73
C THR A 180 13.11 -2.38 -3.96
N ILE A 181 13.90 -1.31 -3.78
CA ILE A 181 14.59 -0.66 -4.89
C ILE A 181 15.55 -1.63 -5.57
N GLN A 182 16.34 -2.37 -4.78
CA GLN A 182 17.28 -3.34 -5.33
C GLN A 182 16.55 -4.49 -6.05
N TRP A 183 15.46 -4.98 -5.47
CA TRP A 183 14.66 -6.05 -6.08
C TRP A 183 14.07 -5.60 -7.43
N CYS A 184 13.35 -4.47 -7.46
CA CYS A 184 12.77 -3.93 -8.68
C CYS A 184 13.82 -3.69 -9.77
N LYS A 185 14.99 -3.12 -9.42
CA LYS A 185 16.09 -2.92 -10.38
C LYS A 185 16.57 -4.23 -10.98
N ARG A 186 16.74 -5.28 -10.16
CA ARG A 186 17.22 -6.59 -10.63
C ARG A 186 16.22 -7.26 -11.56
N ASP A 187 14.93 -7.18 -11.27
CA ASP A 187 13.92 -7.81 -12.11
C ASP A 187 13.63 -7.05 -13.41
N ILE A 188 13.64 -5.71 -13.40
CA ILE A 188 13.56 -4.92 -14.64
C ILE A 188 14.79 -5.17 -15.53
N ALA A 189 15.99 -5.32 -14.95
CA ALA A 189 17.19 -5.68 -15.71
C ALA A 189 17.10 -7.09 -16.33
N ARG A 190 16.44 -8.04 -15.66
CA ARG A 190 16.17 -9.37 -16.22
C ARG A 190 15.15 -9.33 -17.34
N GLU A 191 14.07 -8.57 -17.15
CA GLU A 191 13.06 -8.33 -18.17
C GLU A 191 13.67 -7.75 -19.45
N ARG A 192 14.52 -6.72 -19.33
CA ARG A 192 15.24 -6.14 -20.47
C ARG A 192 16.04 -7.19 -21.25
N ARG A 193 16.83 -8.02 -20.55
CA ARG A 193 17.65 -9.07 -21.18
C ARG A 193 16.82 -10.10 -21.94
N GLU A 194 15.63 -10.42 -21.44
CA GLU A 194 14.73 -11.37 -22.12
C GLU A 194 14.10 -10.81 -23.36
N TRP A 195 13.78 -9.52 -23.36
CA TRP A 195 13.29 -8.85 -24.56
C TRP A 195 14.39 -8.72 -25.60
N GLU A 196 15.62 -8.40 -25.18
CA GLU A 196 16.79 -8.37 -26.07
C GLU A 196 17.13 -9.74 -26.65
N ALA A 197 16.95 -10.83 -25.89
CA ALA A 197 17.21 -12.19 -26.36
C ALA A 197 16.07 -12.79 -27.22
N ALA A 198 14.89 -12.17 -27.22
CA ALA A 198 13.74 -12.59 -28.01
C ALA A 198 13.62 -11.88 -29.38
N ILE A 199 14.54 -10.95 -29.65
CA ILE A 199 14.73 -10.25 -30.94
C ILE A 199 15.78 -11.02 -31.75
#